data_AF-A0A1L9BKZ1-F1
#
_entry.id   AF-A0A1L9BKZ1-F1
#
_cell.length_a   1.000
_cell.length_b   1.000
_cell.length_c   1.000
_cell.angle_alpha   90.00
_cell.angle_beta   90.00
_cell.angle_gamma   90.00
#
_symmetry.space_group_name_H-M   'P 1'
#
loop_
_entity.id
_entity.type
_entity.pdbx_description
1 polymer ?
#
loop_
_entity_poly.entity_id
_entity_poly.type
_entity_poly.pdbx_seq_one_letter_code
_entity_poly.pdbx_strand_id
1 'polypeptide(L)'
;MVAIARTASSAALRTTAALSNPVLREGARGASVTALQNKLKAAGFNPGPVDGAFGPKTEAAVKAFQKAHGLAADGIVGPKTWGALNKVGASSGGSGPTLREGARGEAVRALQNRLNALGFNAGSADGAFGPKTEAAVKAFQKARGLVADGIVGPKTWDKLGIKVSGGSGPSAPSGGGRVVTGYVNGVPRQINLSRIPNGKEMRSDAAAAFNRMHAAAARAGINLHVNSGFRSMAEQQELYRKYQNGTGNLAARPGYSNHQGGIAVDVNVGSTSSATYRWMAAHAAEFGFKRTVPSEPWHWEFRP
;
A
#
# COMPACT_ATOMS: atom_id res chain seq x y z
N MET A 1 65.45 -5.16 19.06
CA MET A 1 64.55 -6.33 19.25
C MET A 1 63.89 -6.12 20.60
N VAL A 2 62.59 -5.97 20.79
CA VAL A 2 61.44 -6.70 20.21
C VAL A 2 60.26 -5.73 20.07
N ALA A 3 59.57 -5.82 18.93
CA ALA A 3 58.27 -5.20 18.69
C ALA A 3 57.17 -6.14 19.19
N ILE A 4 56.13 -5.60 19.84
CA ILE A 4 54.80 -6.23 19.82
C ILE A 4 53.74 -5.13 19.79
N ALA A 5 53.07 -5.05 18.65
CA ALA A 5 51.85 -4.28 18.44
C ALA A 5 50.61 -5.13 18.73
N ARG A 6 49.44 -4.46 18.75
CA ARG A 6 48.04 -4.96 18.79
C ARG A 6 47.47 -5.05 20.21
N THR A 7 46.27 -4.55 20.52
CA THR A 7 45.14 -4.05 19.73
C THR A 7 44.20 -3.36 20.72
N ALA A 8 43.77 -2.14 20.44
CA ALA A 8 42.61 -1.56 21.12
C ALA A 8 41.36 -2.31 20.66
N SER A 9 40.59 -2.88 21.58
CA SER A 9 39.23 -3.35 21.29
C SER A 9 38.25 -2.59 22.18
N SER A 10 37.56 -1.64 21.54
CA SER A 10 36.41 -0.93 22.09
C SER A 10 35.31 -1.91 22.46
N ALA A 11 35.11 -2.11 23.76
CA ALA A 11 33.92 -2.74 24.30
C ALA A 11 33.37 -1.88 25.44
N ALA A 12 32.91 -0.67 25.08
CA ALA A 12 31.98 0.10 25.88
C ALA A 12 31.09 0.90 24.93
N LEU A 13 29.79 0.96 25.23
CA LEU A 13 28.72 1.70 24.55
C LEU A 13 28.03 0.99 23.38
N ARG A 14 27.31 -0.08 23.68
CA ARG A 14 26.03 -0.37 23.00
C ARG A 14 24.91 -0.55 24.02
N THR A 15 24.63 0.54 24.73
CA THR A 15 23.41 0.74 25.49
C THR A 15 22.57 1.79 24.74
N THR A 16 21.40 1.38 24.26
CA THR A 16 20.22 2.20 23.95
C THR A 16 20.42 3.50 23.14
N ALA A 17 20.44 3.43 21.81
CA ALA A 17 20.05 4.58 20.99
C ALA A 17 18.52 4.68 20.94
N ALA A 18 17.94 5.16 22.03
CA ALA A 18 16.61 5.74 22.00
C ALA A 18 16.59 6.91 21.00
N LEU A 19 15.56 6.93 20.14
CA LEU A 19 14.92 8.08 19.49
C LEU A 19 15.54 9.48 19.72
N SER A 20 16.79 9.74 19.33
CA SER A 20 17.23 11.13 19.22
C SER A 20 16.62 11.65 17.92
N ASN A 21 15.73 12.62 18.06
CA ASN A 21 15.17 13.42 16.98
C ASN A 21 16.10 14.65 16.84
N PRO A 22 17.27 14.55 16.16
CA PRO A 22 18.22 15.64 16.11
C PRO A 22 17.59 16.85 15.43
N VAL A 23 18.03 18.05 15.81
CA VAL A 23 17.66 19.26 15.07
C VAL A 23 18.33 19.22 13.71
N LEU A 24 17.54 19.07 12.64
CA LEU A 24 18.05 19.06 11.27
C LEU A 24 17.73 20.38 10.56
N ARG A 25 18.63 20.81 9.69
CA ARG A 25 18.52 21.99 8.82
C ARG A 25 19.37 21.78 7.58
N GLU A 26 19.31 22.70 6.63
CA GLU A 26 20.10 22.67 5.41
C GLU A 26 21.60 22.41 5.70
N GLY A 27 22.22 21.57 4.87
CA GLY A 27 23.61 21.14 5.03
C GLY A 27 23.81 19.90 5.91
N ALA A 28 22.80 19.50 6.71
CA ALA A 28 22.86 18.26 7.47
C ALA A 28 22.94 17.02 6.56
N ARG A 29 23.62 15.96 7.01
CA ARG A 29 23.76 14.70 6.28
C ARG A 29 23.63 13.48 7.20
N GLY A 30 23.31 12.33 6.63
CA GLY A 30 23.34 11.03 7.31
C GLY A 30 21.96 10.41 7.58
N ALA A 31 21.93 9.34 8.37
CA ALA A 31 20.74 8.49 8.55
C ALA A 31 19.50 9.24 9.07
N SER A 32 19.68 10.25 9.91
CA SER A 32 18.56 11.08 10.40
C SER A 32 17.92 11.92 9.28
N VAL A 33 18.70 12.36 8.30
CA VAL A 33 18.18 13.07 7.12
C VAL A 33 17.46 12.09 6.19
N THR A 34 17.97 10.89 6.00
CA THR A 34 17.26 9.81 5.28
C THR A 34 15.91 9.52 5.94
N ALA A 35 15.87 9.43 7.27
CA ALA A 35 14.63 9.22 8.02
C ALA A 35 13.65 10.40 7.87
N LEU A 36 14.14 11.63 7.91
CA LEU A 36 13.36 12.83 7.63
C LEU A 36 12.76 12.80 6.22
N GLN A 37 13.56 12.56 5.20
CA GLN A 37 13.15 12.51 3.80
C GLN A 37 12.06 11.43 3.60
N ASN A 38 12.23 10.24 4.21
CA ASN A 38 11.22 9.19 4.19
C ASN A 38 9.92 9.62 4.87
N LYS A 39 9.97 10.29 6.03
CA LYS A 39 8.78 10.79 6.72
C LYS A 39 8.09 11.92 5.98
N LEU A 40 8.83 12.85 5.39
CA LEU A 40 8.27 13.91 4.54
C LEU A 40 7.58 13.29 3.33
N LYS A 41 8.23 12.35 2.65
CA LYS A 41 7.65 11.62 1.51
C LYS A 41 6.38 10.88 1.90
N ALA A 42 6.37 10.22 3.06
CA ALA A 42 5.19 9.55 3.61
C ALA A 42 4.07 10.54 3.97
N ALA A 43 4.43 11.68 4.57
CA ALA A 43 3.52 12.77 4.91
C ALA A 43 3.03 13.57 3.69
N GLY A 44 3.68 13.36 2.54
CA GLY A 44 3.29 13.92 1.26
C GLY A 44 3.97 15.17 0.79
N PHE A 45 5.11 15.47 1.39
CA PHE A 45 5.99 16.54 1.01
C PHE A 45 7.18 15.92 0.28
N ASN A 46 7.45 16.35 -0.95
CA ASN A 46 8.51 15.78 -1.78
C ASN A 46 9.87 16.39 -1.40
N PRO A 47 10.76 15.65 -0.71
CA PRO A 47 12.05 16.20 -0.29
C PRO A 47 13.13 16.12 -1.37
N GLY A 48 12.81 15.62 -2.57
CA GLY A 48 13.77 15.17 -3.57
C GLY A 48 14.18 13.70 -3.37
N PRO A 49 15.34 13.28 -3.90
CA PRO A 49 15.90 11.96 -3.65
C PRO A 49 16.08 11.67 -2.15
N VAL A 50 15.93 10.42 -1.76
CA VAL A 50 16.23 9.97 -0.39
C VAL A 50 17.72 9.59 -0.34
N ASP A 51 18.57 10.62 -0.36
CA ASP A 51 20.03 10.51 -0.45
C ASP A 51 20.73 10.78 0.90
N GLY A 52 19.97 11.10 1.94
CA GLY A 52 20.52 11.47 3.24
C GLY A 52 21.22 12.82 3.26
N ALA A 53 20.98 13.69 2.27
CA ALA A 53 21.49 15.06 2.22
C ALA A 53 20.35 16.09 2.34
N PHE A 54 20.45 16.98 3.33
CA PHE A 54 19.44 18.01 3.56
C PHE A 54 19.75 19.20 2.65
N GLY A 55 19.35 19.09 1.38
CA GLY A 55 19.46 20.16 0.39
C GLY A 55 18.20 21.02 0.24
N PRO A 56 18.19 21.97 -0.71
CA PRO A 56 17.09 22.94 -0.89
C PRO A 56 15.70 22.31 -1.08
N LYS A 57 15.62 21.15 -1.75
CA LYS A 57 14.35 20.42 -1.93
C LYS A 57 13.83 19.84 -0.62
N THR A 58 14.72 19.34 0.24
CA THR A 58 14.34 18.83 1.57
C THR A 58 13.91 19.97 2.46
N GLU A 59 14.59 21.13 2.42
CA GLU A 59 14.18 22.32 3.16
C GLU A 59 12.80 22.84 2.72
N ALA A 60 12.57 22.94 1.42
CA ALA A 60 11.28 23.35 0.87
C ALA A 60 10.15 22.40 1.34
N ALA A 61 10.41 21.08 1.34
CA ALA A 61 9.48 20.09 1.85
C ALA A 61 9.21 20.25 3.36
N VAL A 62 10.23 20.56 4.18
CA VAL A 62 10.06 20.85 5.61
C VAL A 62 9.21 22.08 5.83
N LYS A 63 9.48 23.19 5.13
CA LYS A 63 8.70 24.43 5.25
C LYS A 63 7.24 24.22 4.85
N ALA A 64 7.01 23.47 3.77
CA ALA A 64 5.67 23.11 3.32
C ALA A 64 4.93 22.24 4.36
N PHE A 65 5.62 21.24 4.93
CA PHE A 65 5.08 20.41 6.00
C PHE A 65 4.72 21.24 7.23
N GLN A 66 5.64 22.09 7.69
CA GLN A 66 5.42 22.96 8.85
C GLN A 66 4.21 23.86 8.64
N LYS A 67 4.10 24.52 7.48
CA LYS A 67 2.96 25.36 7.12
C LYS A 67 1.64 24.58 7.14
N ALA A 68 1.60 23.40 6.53
CA ALA A 68 0.41 22.55 6.47
C ALA A 68 -0.06 22.09 7.87
N HIS A 69 0.88 21.92 8.80
CA HIS A 69 0.61 21.47 10.17
C HIS A 69 0.55 22.60 11.21
N GLY A 70 0.50 23.86 10.79
CA GLY A 70 0.37 25.01 11.69
C GLY A 70 1.60 25.25 12.58
N LEU A 71 2.78 24.82 12.13
CA LEU A 71 4.06 25.10 12.76
C LEU A 71 4.72 26.33 12.12
N ALA A 72 5.70 26.92 12.79
CA ALA A 72 6.57 27.91 12.17
C ALA A 72 7.29 27.28 10.95
N ALA A 73 7.15 27.89 9.77
CA ALA A 73 7.74 27.39 8.52
C ALA A 73 9.19 27.86 8.36
N ASP A 74 10.02 27.59 9.35
CA ASP A 74 11.42 28.02 9.44
C ASP A 74 12.41 27.09 8.73
N GLY A 75 11.96 25.92 8.25
CA GLY A 75 12.82 24.93 7.60
C GLY A 75 13.65 24.08 8.57
N ILE A 76 13.48 24.26 9.89
CA ILE A 76 14.23 23.57 10.93
C ILE A 76 13.39 22.41 11.50
N VAL A 77 13.97 21.21 11.46
CA VAL A 77 13.32 20.01 11.99
C VAL A 77 13.70 19.82 13.45
N GLY A 78 13.08 20.60 14.33
CA GLY A 78 13.17 20.44 15.78
C GLY A 78 12.14 19.44 16.35
N PRO A 79 12.07 19.29 17.69
CA PRO A 79 11.18 18.33 18.35
C PRO A 79 9.69 18.47 17.96
N LYS A 80 9.20 19.69 17.73
CA LYS A 80 7.82 19.95 17.27
C LYS A 80 7.57 19.39 15.87
N THR A 81 8.49 19.63 14.94
CA THR A 81 8.43 19.12 13.56
C THR A 81 8.52 17.60 13.54
N TRP A 82 9.44 17.01 14.31
CA TRP A 82 9.53 15.55 14.48
C TRP A 82 8.27 14.94 15.09
N GLY A 83 7.72 15.58 16.13
CA GLY A 83 6.47 15.15 16.75
C GLY A 83 5.31 15.15 15.77
N ALA A 84 5.19 16.19 14.94
CA ALA A 84 4.19 16.24 13.88
C ALA A 84 4.42 15.15 12.81
N LEU A 85 5.65 14.98 12.31
CA LEU A 85 6.00 13.95 11.32
C LEU A 85 5.70 12.54 11.83
N ASN A 86 5.95 12.27 13.11
CA ASN A 86 5.68 10.98 13.74
C ASN A 86 4.18 10.71 13.89
N LYS A 87 3.36 11.75 14.06
CA LYS A 87 1.89 11.63 14.10
C LYS A 87 1.29 11.33 12.72
N VAL A 88 1.95 11.69 11.62
CA VAL A 88 1.43 11.41 10.26
C VAL A 88 1.43 9.90 9.93
N GLY A 89 2.28 9.09 10.59
CA GLY A 89 2.28 7.63 10.47
C GLY A 89 1.47 6.89 11.54
N ALA A 90 1.04 7.59 12.59
CA ALA A 90 0.19 7.06 13.65
C ALA A 90 -1.24 7.50 13.37
N SER A 91 -1.97 6.76 12.54
CA SER A 91 -3.36 7.04 12.18
C SER A 91 -4.20 7.38 13.42
N SER A 92 -4.46 8.68 13.58
CA SER A 92 -5.33 9.30 14.57
C SER A 92 -6.50 9.99 13.88
N GLY A 93 -7.73 9.59 14.22
CA GLY A 93 -8.90 10.47 14.44
C GLY A 93 -9.49 11.35 13.34
N GLY A 94 -8.96 11.39 12.11
CA GLY A 94 -9.53 12.21 11.02
C GLY A 94 -10.54 11.47 10.14
N SER A 95 -11.52 12.19 9.59
CA SER A 95 -12.55 11.69 8.66
C SER A 95 -12.01 11.09 7.35
N GLY A 96 -10.68 11.12 7.07
CA GLY A 96 -10.08 10.33 6.00
C GLY A 96 -8.56 10.45 5.75
N PRO A 97 -8.02 9.70 4.77
CA PRO A 97 -6.57 9.58 4.52
C PRO A 97 -6.01 10.82 3.84
N THR A 98 -4.71 11.10 3.99
CA THR A 98 -4.09 12.22 3.27
C THR A 98 -3.95 11.91 1.78
N LEU A 99 -4.60 12.68 0.90
CA LEU A 99 -4.53 12.53 -0.57
C LEU A 99 -3.87 13.73 -1.24
N ARG A 100 -3.20 13.50 -2.38
CA ARG A 100 -2.54 14.50 -3.23
C ARG A 100 -2.30 13.92 -4.62
N GLU A 101 -1.73 14.71 -5.53
CA GLU A 101 -1.36 14.25 -6.87
C GLU A 101 -0.58 12.93 -6.85
N GLY A 102 -0.95 12.01 -7.74
CA GLY A 102 -0.41 10.66 -7.83
C GLY A 102 -1.06 9.63 -6.89
N ALA A 103 -1.86 10.08 -5.91
CA ALA A 103 -2.68 9.16 -5.11
C ALA A 103 -3.70 8.44 -5.98
N ARG A 104 -4.04 7.19 -5.62
CA ARG A 104 -5.06 6.40 -6.32
C ARG A 104 -5.94 5.63 -5.35
N GLY A 105 -7.13 5.26 -5.77
CA GLY A 105 -8.03 4.35 -5.06
C GLY A 105 -9.38 4.95 -4.69
N GLU A 106 -10.15 4.22 -3.88
CA GLU A 106 -11.53 4.60 -3.52
C GLU A 106 -11.64 5.95 -2.81
N ALA A 107 -10.66 6.27 -1.97
CA ALA A 107 -10.65 7.57 -1.30
C ALA A 107 -10.52 8.74 -2.30
N VAL A 108 -9.74 8.56 -3.37
CA VAL A 108 -9.61 9.55 -4.45
C VAL A 108 -10.90 9.64 -5.26
N ARG A 109 -11.54 8.50 -5.54
CA ARG A 109 -12.83 8.48 -6.26
C ARG A 109 -13.95 9.13 -5.45
N ALA A 110 -14.01 8.87 -4.14
CA ALA A 110 -14.95 9.52 -3.22
C ALA A 110 -14.72 11.04 -3.15
N LEU A 111 -13.46 11.46 -3.10
CA LEU A 111 -13.08 12.87 -3.21
C LEU A 111 -13.55 13.49 -4.54
N GLN A 112 -13.23 12.88 -5.67
CA GLN A 112 -13.60 13.38 -7.01
C GLN A 112 -15.12 13.50 -7.17
N ASN A 113 -15.87 12.46 -6.77
CA ASN A 113 -17.34 12.48 -6.77
C ASN A 113 -17.88 13.63 -5.91
N ARG A 114 -17.33 13.82 -4.71
CA ARG A 114 -17.81 14.86 -3.81
C ARG A 114 -17.48 16.26 -4.31
N LEU A 115 -16.28 16.48 -4.85
CA LEU A 115 -15.89 17.75 -5.47
C LEU A 115 -16.80 18.09 -6.65
N ASN A 116 -17.04 17.13 -7.55
CA ASN A 116 -17.93 17.31 -8.69
C ASN A 116 -19.37 17.64 -8.26
N ALA A 117 -19.91 16.93 -7.25
CA ALA A 117 -21.23 17.21 -6.69
C ALA A 117 -21.34 18.61 -6.05
N LEU A 118 -20.22 19.17 -5.57
CA LEU A 118 -20.13 20.52 -5.03
C LEU A 118 -19.79 21.57 -6.10
N GLY A 119 -19.72 21.19 -7.39
CA GLY A 119 -19.45 22.09 -8.51
C GLY A 119 -17.97 22.35 -8.78
N PHE A 120 -17.05 21.65 -8.10
CA PHE A 120 -15.61 21.74 -8.36
C PHE A 120 -15.21 20.66 -9.35
N ASN A 121 -14.93 21.04 -10.61
CA ASN A 121 -14.62 20.11 -11.70
C ASN A 121 -13.30 19.35 -11.45
N ALA A 122 -13.40 18.15 -10.89
CA ALA A 122 -12.29 17.25 -10.61
C ALA A 122 -11.97 16.31 -11.78
N GLY A 123 -12.71 16.41 -12.90
CA GLY A 123 -12.69 15.45 -14.00
C GLY A 123 -13.53 14.20 -13.72
N SER A 124 -13.29 13.14 -14.47
CA SER A 124 -13.91 11.83 -14.23
C SER A 124 -13.50 11.29 -12.87
N ALA A 125 -14.44 10.67 -12.14
CA ALA A 125 -14.17 10.04 -10.86
C ALA A 125 -13.52 8.65 -11.05
N ASP A 126 -12.34 8.63 -11.67
CA ASP A 126 -11.57 7.45 -12.04
C ASP A 126 -10.73 6.89 -10.88
N GLY A 127 -10.72 7.57 -9.73
CA GLY A 127 -9.91 7.20 -8.59
C GLY A 127 -8.42 7.46 -8.78
N ALA A 128 -8.02 8.30 -9.74
CA ALA A 128 -6.65 8.76 -9.94
C ALA A 128 -6.54 10.27 -9.67
N PHE A 129 -5.72 10.64 -8.70
CA PHE A 129 -5.57 12.03 -8.30
C PHE A 129 -4.59 12.70 -9.27
N GLY A 130 -5.11 13.17 -10.39
CA GLY A 130 -4.34 13.90 -11.41
C GLY A 130 -4.49 15.43 -11.30
N PRO A 131 -3.92 16.19 -12.26
CA PRO A 131 -3.90 17.65 -12.24
C PRO A 131 -5.29 18.30 -12.14
N LYS A 132 -6.32 17.72 -12.76
CA LYS A 132 -7.71 18.22 -12.67
C LYS A 132 -8.27 18.06 -11.26
N THR A 133 -7.99 16.94 -10.61
CA THR A 133 -8.41 16.69 -9.22
C THR A 133 -7.68 17.62 -8.26
N GLU A 134 -6.39 17.86 -8.46
CA GLU A 134 -5.63 18.83 -7.67
C GLU A 134 -6.17 20.26 -7.81
N ALA A 135 -6.44 20.70 -9.04
CA ALA A 135 -7.05 22.01 -9.30
C ALA A 135 -8.41 22.15 -8.60
N ALA A 136 -9.25 21.12 -8.63
CA ALA A 136 -10.54 21.10 -7.94
C ALA A 136 -10.38 21.15 -6.41
N VAL A 137 -9.42 20.44 -5.84
CA VAL A 137 -9.11 20.50 -4.40
C VAL A 137 -8.68 21.91 -4.00
N LYS A 138 -7.75 22.53 -4.74
CA LYS A 138 -7.30 23.91 -4.47
C LYS A 138 -8.45 24.91 -4.55
N ALA A 139 -9.32 24.78 -5.55
CA ALA A 139 -10.50 25.62 -5.70
C ALA A 139 -11.49 25.44 -4.52
N PHE A 140 -11.74 24.19 -4.11
CA PHE A 140 -12.59 23.88 -2.96
C PHE A 140 -12.00 24.45 -1.66
N GLN A 141 -10.71 24.23 -1.42
CA GLN A 141 -10.00 24.76 -0.24
C GLN A 141 -10.12 26.28 -0.17
N LYS A 142 -9.83 26.98 -1.28
CA LYS A 142 -9.98 28.44 -1.38
C LYS A 142 -11.41 28.88 -1.05
N ALA A 143 -12.42 28.21 -1.64
CA ALA A 143 -13.83 28.53 -1.41
C ALA A 143 -14.30 28.26 0.04
N ARG A 144 -13.59 27.42 0.79
CA ARG A 144 -13.93 27.07 2.18
C ARG A 144 -13.00 27.71 3.23
N GLY A 145 -12.18 28.68 2.82
CA GLY A 145 -11.26 29.39 3.71
C GLY A 145 -10.11 28.53 4.24
N LEU A 146 -9.75 27.47 3.52
CA LEU A 146 -8.59 26.62 3.82
C LEU A 146 -7.37 27.10 3.02
N VAL A 147 -6.18 26.63 3.42
CA VAL A 147 -4.98 26.77 2.59
C VAL A 147 -5.19 25.98 1.29
N ALA A 148 -5.05 26.64 0.14
CA ALA A 148 -5.22 26.03 -1.18
C ALA A 148 -3.94 25.33 -1.65
N ASP A 149 -3.50 24.32 -0.90
CA ASP A 149 -2.27 23.56 -1.15
C ASP A 149 -2.47 22.33 -2.05
N GLY A 150 -3.72 21.95 -2.35
CA GLY A 150 -4.04 20.77 -3.16
C GLY A 150 -3.96 19.45 -2.39
N ILE A 151 -3.74 19.49 -1.07
CA ILE A 151 -3.61 18.31 -0.21
C ILE A 151 -4.91 18.09 0.60
N VAL A 152 -5.47 16.89 0.51
CA VAL A 152 -6.67 16.52 1.24
C VAL A 152 -6.29 15.89 2.57
N GLY A 153 -6.06 16.73 3.57
CA GLY A 153 -5.88 16.32 4.98
C GLY A 153 -7.18 16.36 5.78
N PRO A 154 -7.13 16.13 7.11
CA PRO A 154 -8.31 16.07 7.98
C PRO A 154 -9.25 17.28 7.86
N LYS A 155 -8.69 18.51 7.85
CA LYS A 155 -9.48 19.74 7.69
C LYS A 155 -10.23 19.79 6.35
N THR A 156 -9.61 19.30 5.29
CA THR A 156 -10.24 19.22 3.96
C THR A 156 -11.36 18.19 3.97
N TRP A 157 -11.15 17.01 4.58
CA TRP A 157 -12.19 15.99 4.74
C TRP A 157 -13.40 16.47 5.55
N ASP A 158 -13.15 17.13 6.67
CA ASP A 158 -14.21 17.66 7.52
C ASP A 158 -15.06 18.69 6.77
N LYS A 159 -14.42 19.57 5.97
CA LYS A 159 -15.15 20.52 5.11
C LYS A 159 -15.88 19.85 3.95
N LEU A 160 -15.38 18.74 3.42
CA LEU A 160 -16.06 17.96 2.39
C LEU A 160 -17.32 17.28 2.96
N GLY A 161 -17.40 17.09 4.29
CA GLY A 161 -18.55 16.51 4.97
C GLY A 161 -18.75 15.03 4.62
N ILE A 162 -17.69 14.36 4.18
CA ILE A 162 -17.69 12.92 3.90
C ILE A 162 -16.65 12.26 4.79
N LYS A 163 -17.05 11.18 5.45
CA LYS A 163 -16.12 10.29 6.15
C LYS A 163 -15.67 9.24 5.16
N VAL A 164 -14.42 9.35 4.75
CA VAL A 164 -13.72 8.38 3.93
C VAL A 164 -12.73 7.72 4.87
N SER A 165 -13.12 6.65 5.56
CA SER A 165 -12.16 5.86 6.34
C SER A 165 -10.91 5.62 5.49
N GLY A 166 -9.72 5.87 6.04
CA GLY A 166 -8.44 5.63 5.38
C GLY A 166 -8.28 4.16 5.03
N GLY A 167 -8.93 3.77 3.95
CA GLY A 167 -9.15 2.39 3.55
C GLY A 167 -9.53 2.41 2.09
N SER A 168 -8.63 1.90 1.26
CA SER A 168 -8.94 0.67 0.53
C SER A 168 -10.36 0.18 0.80
N GLY A 169 -11.26 0.27 -0.20
CA GLY A 169 -12.59 -0.32 -0.13
C GLY A 169 -12.53 -1.77 0.37
N PRO A 170 -13.65 -2.32 0.85
CA PRO A 170 -13.71 -3.22 2.00
C PRO A 170 -12.37 -3.91 2.28
N SER A 171 -11.58 -3.31 3.17
CA SER A 171 -10.40 -3.97 3.68
C SER A 171 -10.88 -5.19 4.46
N ALA A 172 -10.71 -6.37 3.89
CA ALA A 172 -10.32 -7.52 4.70
C ALA A 172 -9.22 -7.03 5.67
N PRO A 173 -9.25 -7.45 6.95
CA PRO A 173 -8.62 -6.72 8.04
C PRO A 173 -7.18 -6.30 7.72
N SER A 174 -6.86 -5.03 7.94
CA SER A 174 -5.50 -4.50 7.98
C SER A 174 -4.72 -5.21 9.11
N GLY A 175 -4.30 -6.44 8.85
CA GLY A 175 -3.11 -7.03 9.45
C GLY A 175 -1.96 -6.63 8.54
N GLY A 176 -0.91 -6.02 9.09
CA GLY A 176 0.27 -5.59 8.34
C GLY A 176 0.72 -6.67 7.37
N GLY A 177 0.97 -6.29 6.11
CA GLY A 177 1.35 -7.25 5.08
C GLY A 177 2.52 -8.09 5.57
N ARG A 178 2.29 -9.38 5.80
CA ARG A 178 3.30 -10.28 6.33
C ARG A 178 4.25 -10.60 5.19
N VAL A 179 5.53 -10.33 5.42
CA VAL A 179 6.61 -10.75 4.52
C VAL A 179 6.83 -12.25 4.73
N VAL A 180 6.78 -13.03 3.66
CA VAL A 180 7.01 -14.47 3.71
C VAL A 180 7.96 -14.92 2.60
N THR A 181 8.57 -16.09 2.79
CA THR A 181 9.26 -16.80 1.72
C THR A 181 8.23 -17.52 0.84
N GLY A 182 7.95 -16.95 -0.33
CA GLY A 182 7.27 -17.61 -1.44
C GLY A 182 8.25 -18.29 -2.40
N TYR A 183 7.75 -18.94 -3.45
CA TYR A 183 8.56 -19.67 -4.42
C TYR A 183 8.08 -19.43 -5.85
N VAL A 184 9.03 -19.16 -6.75
CA VAL A 184 8.78 -18.99 -8.18
C VAL A 184 9.79 -19.87 -8.93
N ASN A 185 9.29 -20.87 -9.65
CA ASN A 185 10.11 -21.82 -10.42
C ASN A 185 11.23 -22.49 -9.60
N GLY A 186 10.90 -22.92 -8.38
CA GLY A 186 11.84 -23.54 -7.43
C GLY A 186 12.70 -22.54 -6.65
N VAL A 187 12.69 -21.25 -7.00
CA VAL A 187 13.54 -20.23 -6.36
C VAL A 187 12.78 -19.54 -5.21
N PRO A 188 13.30 -19.53 -3.97
CA PRO A 188 12.70 -18.79 -2.86
C PRO A 188 12.75 -17.28 -3.11
N ARG A 189 11.67 -16.58 -2.80
CA ARG A 189 11.53 -15.12 -2.95
C ARG A 189 10.79 -14.54 -1.76
N GLN A 190 11.24 -13.39 -1.26
CA GLN A 190 10.47 -12.62 -0.29
C GLN A 190 9.28 -11.99 -1.03
N ILE A 191 8.07 -12.30 -0.55
CA ILE A 191 6.83 -11.72 -1.07
C ILE A 191 6.06 -11.06 0.06
N ASN A 192 5.49 -9.90 -0.24
CA ASN A 192 4.55 -9.24 0.64
C ASN A 192 3.18 -9.86 0.38
N LEU A 193 2.55 -10.37 1.44
CA LEU A 193 1.18 -10.85 1.36
C LEU A 193 0.20 -9.77 1.79
N SER A 194 -0.99 -9.80 1.21
CA SER A 194 -2.12 -9.00 1.65
C SER A 194 -3.38 -9.83 1.60
N ARG A 195 -4.33 -9.48 2.47
CA ARG A 195 -5.58 -10.22 2.57
C ARG A 195 -6.44 -10.04 1.33
N ILE A 196 -7.10 -11.12 0.97
CA ILE A 196 -8.24 -11.18 0.07
C ILE A 196 -9.44 -11.74 0.87
N PRO A 197 -10.66 -11.73 0.32
CA PRO A 197 -11.85 -12.27 0.96
C PRO A 197 -11.69 -13.72 1.48
N ASN A 198 -12.58 -14.10 2.39
CA ASN A 198 -12.61 -15.43 3.03
C ASN A 198 -11.32 -15.78 3.80
N GLY A 199 -10.64 -14.76 4.32
CA GLY A 199 -9.46 -14.92 5.19
C GLY A 199 -8.21 -15.41 4.46
N LYS A 200 -8.22 -15.42 3.12
CA LYS A 200 -7.06 -15.86 2.32
C LYS A 200 -6.11 -14.70 2.07
N GLU A 201 -4.93 -15.02 1.55
CA GLU A 201 -3.88 -14.05 1.25
C GLU A 201 -3.39 -14.25 -0.19
N MET A 202 -2.85 -13.21 -0.83
CA MET A 202 -2.11 -13.28 -2.10
C MET A 202 -0.94 -12.31 -2.04
N ARG A 203 -0.01 -12.39 -3.00
CA ARG A 203 1.01 -11.36 -3.23
C ARG A 203 0.32 -10.00 -3.35
N SER A 204 0.83 -8.97 -2.69
CA SER A 204 0.10 -7.71 -2.47
C SER A 204 -0.47 -7.04 -3.73
N ASP A 205 0.24 -7.10 -4.85
CA ASP A 205 -0.22 -6.61 -6.16
C ASP A 205 -1.39 -7.43 -6.71
N ALA A 206 -1.28 -8.76 -6.66
CA ALA A 206 -2.33 -9.69 -7.04
C ALA A 206 -3.55 -9.57 -6.12
N ALA A 207 -3.34 -9.42 -4.80
CA ALA A 207 -4.39 -9.19 -3.82
C ALA A 207 -5.16 -7.89 -4.11
N ALA A 208 -4.45 -6.80 -4.41
CA ALA A 208 -5.07 -5.54 -4.76
C ALA A 208 -5.90 -5.65 -6.05
N ALA A 209 -5.42 -6.40 -7.04
CA ALA A 209 -6.17 -6.67 -8.26
C ALA A 209 -7.40 -7.55 -8.00
N PHE A 210 -7.25 -8.61 -7.21
CA PHE A 210 -8.35 -9.51 -6.84
C PHE A 210 -9.45 -8.77 -6.07
N ASN A 211 -9.08 -7.89 -5.15
CA ASN A 211 -10.04 -7.10 -4.37
C ASN A 211 -10.84 -6.13 -5.25
N ARG A 212 -10.23 -5.58 -6.32
CA ARG A 212 -10.97 -4.79 -7.33
C ARG A 212 -11.95 -5.67 -8.12
N MET A 213 -11.51 -6.86 -8.53
CA MET A 213 -12.35 -7.83 -9.23
C MET A 213 -13.53 -8.29 -8.36
N HIS A 214 -13.28 -8.66 -7.10
CA HIS A 214 -14.30 -9.05 -6.13
C HIS A 214 -15.34 -7.93 -5.89
N ALA A 215 -14.90 -6.68 -5.78
CA ALA A 215 -15.81 -5.55 -5.65
C ALA A 215 -16.66 -5.32 -6.92
N ALA A 216 -16.09 -5.55 -8.11
CA ALA A 216 -16.83 -5.47 -9.37
C ALA A 216 -17.86 -6.59 -9.51
N ALA A 217 -17.49 -7.81 -9.13
CA ALA A 217 -18.39 -8.96 -9.09
C ALA A 217 -19.58 -8.68 -8.15
N ALA A 218 -19.30 -8.18 -6.95
CA ALA A 218 -20.34 -7.86 -5.96
C ALA A 218 -21.33 -6.80 -6.50
N ARG A 219 -20.86 -5.79 -7.23
CA ARG A 219 -21.74 -4.80 -7.90
C ARG A 219 -22.61 -5.42 -9.00
N ALA A 220 -22.17 -6.51 -9.60
CA ALA A 220 -22.93 -7.29 -10.57
C ALA A 220 -23.80 -8.39 -9.91
N GLY A 221 -23.91 -8.41 -8.57
CA GLY A 221 -24.65 -9.45 -7.84
C GLY A 221 -23.94 -10.80 -7.78
N ILE A 222 -22.65 -10.87 -8.11
CA ILE A 222 -21.84 -12.09 -8.11
C ILE A 222 -20.98 -12.14 -6.85
N ASN A 223 -21.09 -13.23 -6.09
CA ASN A 223 -20.25 -13.48 -4.92
C ASN A 223 -19.05 -14.35 -5.29
N LEU A 224 -17.83 -13.82 -5.18
CA LEU A 224 -16.60 -14.59 -5.42
C LEU A 224 -16.10 -15.20 -4.10
N HIS A 225 -16.58 -16.39 -3.76
CA HIS A 225 -16.11 -17.11 -2.58
C HIS A 225 -14.73 -17.73 -2.81
N VAL A 226 -13.73 -17.30 -2.05
CA VAL A 226 -12.34 -17.76 -2.19
C VAL A 226 -12.07 -19.02 -1.36
N ASN A 227 -11.72 -20.11 -2.03
CA ASN A 227 -11.33 -21.37 -1.39
C ASN A 227 -9.86 -21.37 -0.98
N SER A 228 -8.97 -20.81 -1.83
CA SER A 228 -7.52 -20.86 -1.63
C SER A 228 -6.81 -19.65 -2.23
N GLY A 229 -5.67 -19.26 -1.64
CA GLY A 229 -4.79 -18.18 -2.07
C GLY A 229 -3.33 -18.61 -1.94
N PHE A 230 -2.48 -17.79 -1.32
CA PHE A 230 -1.09 -18.14 -1.02
C PHE A 230 -0.99 -19.47 -0.25
N ARG A 231 -0.02 -20.29 -0.66
CA ARG A 231 0.37 -21.53 0.04
C ARG A 231 1.86 -21.47 0.36
N SER A 232 2.22 -21.75 1.60
CA SER A 232 3.62 -21.88 2.03
C SER A 232 4.27 -23.15 1.47
N MET A 233 5.59 -23.28 1.66
CA MET A 233 6.31 -24.51 1.29
C MET A 233 5.76 -25.74 2.03
N ALA A 234 5.51 -25.64 3.34
CA ALA A 234 5.01 -26.76 4.13
C ALA A 234 3.61 -27.20 3.68
N GLU A 235 2.70 -26.25 3.45
CA GLU A 235 1.35 -26.56 2.95
C GLU A 235 1.39 -27.20 1.55
N GLN A 236 2.26 -26.72 0.66
CA GLN A 236 2.41 -27.34 -0.66
C GLN A 236 3.02 -28.74 -0.58
N GLN A 237 3.98 -28.98 0.33
CA GLN A 237 4.54 -30.30 0.57
C GLN A 237 3.48 -31.29 1.03
N GLU A 238 2.58 -30.89 1.92
CA GLU A 238 1.50 -31.76 2.38
C GLU A 238 0.54 -32.13 1.24
N LEU A 239 0.14 -31.15 0.43
CA LEU A 239 -0.73 -31.39 -0.72
C LEU A 239 -0.06 -32.28 -1.77
N TYR A 240 1.22 -32.06 -2.05
CA TYR A 240 1.99 -32.90 -2.97
C TYR A 240 2.14 -34.34 -2.46
N ARG A 241 2.37 -34.53 -1.16
CA ARG A 241 2.42 -35.87 -0.55
C ARG A 241 1.08 -36.61 -0.69
N LYS A 242 -0.04 -35.91 -0.45
CA LYS A 242 -1.39 -36.48 -0.64
C LYS A 242 -1.69 -36.80 -2.11
N TYR A 243 -1.16 -36.02 -3.03
CA TYR A 243 -1.24 -36.35 -4.45
C TYR A 243 -0.46 -37.64 -4.77
N GLN A 244 0.80 -37.73 -4.32
CA GLN A 244 1.67 -38.88 -4.61
C GLN A 244 1.16 -40.21 -4.03
N ASN A 245 0.48 -40.18 -2.88
CA ASN A 245 -0.07 -41.38 -2.26
C ASN A 245 -1.52 -41.68 -2.68
N GLY A 246 -2.06 -40.94 -3.65
CA GLY A 246 -3.42 -41.14 -4.17
C GLY A 246 -4.56 -40.71 -3.23
N THR A 247 -4.28 -39.98 -2.15
CA THR A 247 -5.29 -39.55 -1.15
C THR A 247 -5.71 -38.08 -1.30
N GLY A 248 -5.19 -37.37 -2.29
CA GLY A 248 -5.47 -35.96 -2.54
C GLY A 248 -5.46 -35.57 -4.00
N ASN A 249 -5.93 -34.36 -4.27
CA ASN A 249 -6.04 -33.80 -5.61
C ASN A 249 -4.66 -33.56 -6.23
N LEU A 250 -4.63 -33.42 -7.56
CA LEU A 250 -3.44 -33.02 -8.31
C LEU A 250 -2.78 -31.79 -7.67
N ALA A 251 -1.49 -31.89 -7.39
CA ALA A 251 -0.73 -30.82 -6.77
C ALA A 251 0.63 -30.67 -7.48
N ALA A 252 1.02 -29.43 -7.75
CA ALA A 252 2.34 -29.13 -8.27
C ALA A 252 3.45 -29.52 -7.28
N ARG A 253 4.63 -29.86 -7.81
CA ARG A 253 5.82 -30.10 -6.98
C ARG A 253 6.11 -28.88 -6.09
N PRO A 254 6.48 -29.06 -4.81
CA PRO A 254 6.82 -27.95 -3.92
C PRO A 254 7.94 -27.09 -4.51
N GLY A 255 7.74 -25.77 -4.49
CA GLY A 255 8.60 -24.77 -5.12
C GLY A 255 8.10 -24.30 -6.49
N TYR A 256 7.19 -25.04 -7.15
CA TYR A 256 6.74 -24.78 -8.52
C TYR A 256 5.25 -24.42 -8.62
N SER A 257 4.53 -24.32 -7.50
CA SER A 257 3.12 -23.90 -7.51
C SER A 257 2.97 -22.39 -7.62
N ASN A 258 2.07 -21.93 -8.50
CA ASN A 258 1.71 -20.51 -8.60
C ASN A 258 1.04 -19.95 -7.33
N HIS A 259 0.50 -20.80 -6.45
CA HIS A 259 0.04 -20.39 -5.12
C HIS A 259 1.21 -20.06 -4.18
N GLN A 260 2.35 -20.73 -4.33
CA GLN A 260 3.56 -20.39 -3.56
C GLN A 260 4.20 -19.08 -4.04
N GLY A 261 3.95 -18.68 -5.29
CA GLY A 261 4.31 -17.35 -5.80
C GLY A 261 3.35 -16.25 -5.35
N GLY A 262 2.23 -16.61 -4.70
CA GLY A 262 1.18 -15.69 -4.28
C GLY A 262 0.36 -15.09 -5.42
N ILE A 263 0.42 -15.64 -6.63
CA ILE A 263 -0.28 -15.10 -7.82
C ILE A 263 -1.55 -15.87 -8.19
N ALA A 264 -1.75 -17.06 -7.62
CA ALA A 264 -2.92 -17.88 -7.90
C ALA A 264 -3.99 -17.77 -6.81
N VAL A 265 -5.24 -17.92 -7.23
CA VAL A 265 -6.43 -17.95 -6.38
C VAL A 265 -7.39 -19.02 -6.89
N ASP A 266 -7.96 -19.78 -5.97
CA ASP A 266 -9.04 -20.73 -6.28
C ASP A 266 -10.36 -20.15 -5.79
N VAL A 267 -11.29 -19.92 -6.72
CA VAL A 267 -12.63 -19.36 -6.44
C VAL A 267 -13.69 -20.43 -6.65
N ASN A 268 -14.67 -20.50 -5.75
CA ASN A 268 -15.83 -21.36 -5.96
C ASN A 268 -16.69 -20.79 -7.09
N VAL A 269 -16.51 -21.35 -8.29
CA VAL A 269 -17.24 -20.96 -9.50
C VAL A 269 -18.37 -21.92 -9.85
N GLY A 270 -18.58 -23.01 -9.10
CA GLY A 270 -19.53 -24.06 -9.51
C GLY A 270 -19.16 -24.68 -10.88
N SER A 271 -20.16 -24.89 -11.75
CA SER A 271 -19.96 -25.36 -13.12
C SER A 271 -19.54 -24.22 -14.07
N THR A 272 -19.07 -24.57 -15.27
CA THR A 272 -18.80 -23.60 -16.35
C THR A 272 -20.05 -22.90 -16.88
N SER A 273 -21.24 -23.41 -16.55
CA SER A 273 -22.53 -22.80 -16.84
C SER A 273 -23.06 -21.93 -15.69
N SER A 274 -22.30 -21.71 -14.62
CA SER A 274 -22.73 -20.85 -13.51
C SER A 274 -22.61 -19.35 -13.87
N ALA A 275 -23.38 -18.52 -13.16
CA ALA A 275 -23.26 -17.07 -13.28
C ALA A 275 -21.86 -16.57 -12.86
N THR A 276 -21.32 -17.13 -11.77
CA THR A 276 -19.98 -16.79 -11.26
C THR A 276 -18.90 -17.09 -12.29
N TYR A 277 -18.91 -18.29 -12.88
CA TYR A 277 -17.93 -18.66 -13.89
C TYR A 277 -18.02 -17.76 -15.12
N ARG A 278 -19.23 -17.58 -15.68
CA ARG A 278 -19.41 -16.72 -16.86
C ARG A 278 -18.95 -15.29 -16.62
N TRP A 279 -19.26 -14.75 -15.44
CA TRP A 279 -18.83 -13.40 -15.07
C TRP A 279 -17.30 -13.32 -14.99
N MET A 280 -16.64 -14.26 -14.31
CA MET A 280 -15.18 -14.29 -14.25
C MET A 280 -14.56 -14.48 -15.63
N ALA A 281 -15.10 -15.36 -16.47
CA ALA A 281 -14.64 -15.57 -17.85
C ALA A 281 -14.72 -14.30 -18.71
N ALA A 282 -15.74 -13.47 -18.51
CA ALA A 282 -15.91 -12.22 -19.23
C ALA A 282 -15.03 -11.07 -18.70
N HIS A 283 -14.83 -10.99 -17.37
CA HIS A 283 -14.30 -9.78 -16.73
C HIS A 283 -12.94 -9.93 -16.06
N ALA A 284 -12.49 -11.15 -15.72
CA ALA A 284 -11.27 -11.35 -14.93
C ALA A 284 -10.03 -10.73 -15.60
N ALA A 285 -9.96 -10.77 -16.94
CA ALA A 285 -8.86 -10.20 -17.71
C ALA A 285 -8.72 -8.68 -17.51
N GLU A 286 -9.81 -7.94 -17.28
CA GLU A 286 -9.80 -6.50 -16.99
C GLU A 286 -9.05 -6.19 -15.68
N PHE A 287 -8.97 -7.16 -14.78
CA PHE A 287 -8.26 -7.08 -13.51
C PHE A 287 -6.89 -7.78 -13.54
N GLY A 288 -6.44 -8.22 -14.72
CA GLY A 288 -5.20 -8.94 -14.89
C GLY A 288 -5.24 -10.38 -14.40
N PHE A 289 -6.42 -11.02 -14.33
CA PHE A 289 -6.55 -12.43 -14.02
C PHE A 289 -6.83 -13.26 -15.27
N LYS A 290 -6.15 -14.39 -15.40
CA LYS A 290 -6.32 -15.35 -16.50
C LYS A 290 -6.51 -16.75 -15.97
N ARG A 291 -7.38 -17.52 -16.64
CA ARG A 291 -7.50 -18.95 -16.43
C ARG A 291 -6.45 -19.66 -17.27
N THR A 292 -5.44 -20.21 -16.61
CA THR A 292 -4.27 -20.83 -17.24
C THR A 292 -4.37 -22.35 -17.33
N VAL A 293 -5.30 -22.95 -16.58
CA VAL A 293 -5.49 -24.40 -16.51
C VAL A 293 -6.89 -24.76 -17.04
N PRO A 294 -7.00 -25.29 -18.28
CA PRO A 294 -8.29 -25.59 -18.91
C PRO A 294 -9.19 -26.56 -18.14
N SER A 295 -8.60 -27.51 -17.40
CA SER A 295 -9.33 -28.50 -16.59
C SER A 295 -9.82 -27.97 -15.23
N GLU A 296 -9.36 -26.79 -14.80
CA GLU A 296 -9.64 -26.24 -13.48
C GLU A 296 -10.42 -24.91 -13.62
N PRO A 297 -11.75 -24.94 -13.75
CA PRO A 297 -12.55 -23.72 -13.89
C PRO A 297 -12.45 -22.76 -12.69
N TRP A 298 -12.09 -23.28 -11.52
CA TRP A 298 -11.90 -22.53 -10.28
C TRP A 298 -10.54 -21.83 -10.17
N HIS A 299 -9.53 -22.20 -10.97
CA HIS A 299 -8.16 -21.73 -10.81
C HIS A 299 -7.85 -20.51 -11.69
N TRP A 300 -7.46 -19.40 -11.06
CA TRP A 300 -7.18 -18.14 -11.73
C TRP A 300 -5.83 -17.57 -11.28
N GLU A 301 -5.07 -17.06 -12.24
CA GLU A 301 -3.73 -16.52 -12.01
C GLU A 301 -3.65 -15.05 -12.36
N PHE A 302 -2.96 -14.28 -11.53
CA PHE A 302 -2.63 -12.89 -11.81
C PHE A 302 -1.52 -12.81 -12.86
N ARG A 303 -1.90 -12.33 -14.05
CA ARG A 303 -1.12 -12.12 -15.27
C ARG A 303 -1.41 -10.70 -15.80
N PRO A 304 -0.90 -9.66 -15.11
CA PRO A 304 -1.13 -8.25 -15.45
C PRO A 304 -0.53 -7.87 -16.81
#